data_AF-A0AAD7BRP6-F1
#
_entry.id   AF-A0AAD7BRP6-F1
#
_cell.length_a   1.000
_cell.length_b   1.000
_cell.length_c   1.000
_cell.angle_alpha   90.00
_cell.angle_beta   90.00
_cell.angle_gamma   90.00
#
_symmetry.space_group_name_H-M   'P 1'
#
loop_
_entity.id
_entity.type
_entity.pdbx_description
1 polymer ?
#
loop_
_entity_poly.entity_id
_entity_poly.type
_entity_poly.pdbx_seq_one_letter_code
_entity_poly.pdbx_strand_id
1 'polypeptide(L)'
;MSDPRPVDFLPQLITWATFNIFAACGLVPLLLVTLYLQGLDANATLVNLEFIFILTSSSASALVWTGHALDPDPPFGLCLWNASAVMANTPLMAGAALAIVTKVWGTTMSIWHPRWRPVMSWITWTPFLISIPFFFGCPLLFTAVGLGLKNRDLVHRGSPFYCLLDVDSLQILSSAFGAILTFTSLVLAAWTSVKLVRMRRRIGSVPFSGEDSNGISYAFVLRVIFFSLFVGAAFVSGIIALNSSFDAVIPDIVVASCGVGAFSIFASSKAIVRFVFFCRRHPSTSTSYTSQASRTISGSARSNIKAGPGSRGRSAPGVSTLGPGEFVLSVLNTDGSPSSSTRSGDHSESLKMETQIA
;
A
#
# COMPACT_ATOMS: atom_id res chain seq x y z
N MET A 1 -24.98 -29.69 24.11
CA MET A 1 -23.57 -29.28 24.05
C MET A 1 -23.53 -27.94 24.77
N SER A 2 -22.88 -27.87 25.93
CA SER A 2 -22.79 -26.60 26.66
C SER A 2 -21.87 -25.68 25.88
N ASP A 3 -22.34 -24.48 25.52
CA ASP A 3 -21.46 -23.52 24.84
C ASP A 3 -20.25 -23.24 25.74
N PRO A 4 -19.03 -23.38 25.19
CA PRO A 4 -17.82 -23.17 25.97
C PRO A 4 -17.81 -21.72 26.47
N ARG A 5 -17.50 -21.53 27.76
CA ARG A 5 -17.58 -20.21 28.35
C ARG A 5 -16.39 -19.38 27.88
N PRO A 6 -16.54 -18.07 27.64
CA PRO A 6 -15.43 -17.20 27.19
C PRO A 6 -14.17 -17.28 28.08
N VAL A 7 -14.35 -17.58 29.36
CA VAL A 7 -13.26 -17.74 30.34
C VAL A 7 -12.31 -18.90 30.02
N ASP A 8 -12.76 -19.91 29.28
CA ASP A 8 -11.96 -21.08 28.91
C ASP A 8 -10.89 -20.72 27.87
N PHE A 9 -11.06 -19.59 27.15
CA PHE A 9 -10.16 -19.09 26.10
C PHE A 9 -9.39 -17.83 26.51
N LEU A 10 -9.27 -17.55 27.81
CA LEU A 10 -8.62 -16.34 28.31
C LEU A 10 -7.19 -16.14 27.79
N PRO A 11 -6.30 -17.17 27.74
CA PRO A 11 -4.94 -17.00 27.19
C PRO A 11 -4.93 -16.61 25.70
N GLN A 12 -5.83 -17.20 24.92
CA GLN A 12 -5.96 -16.94 23.48
C GLN A 12 -6.50 -15.52 23.26
N LEU A 13 -7.49 -15.11 24.06
CA LEU A 13 -8.05 -13.75 24.03
C LEU A 13 -6.99 -12.71 24.36
N ILE A 14 -6.18 -12.93 25.40
CA ILE A 14 -5.08 -12.02 25.77
C ILE A 14 -4.07 -11.90 24.63
N THR A 15 -3.69 -13.04 24.03
CA THR A 15 -2.71 -13.06 22.92
C THR A 15 -3.24 -12.30 21.71
N TRP A 16 -4.47 -12.62 21.29
CA TRP A 16 -5.14 -11.97 20.18
C TRP A 16 -5.34 -10.47 20.40
N ALA A 17 -5.78 -10.07 21.60
CA ALA A 17 -5.97 -8.67 21.96
C ALA A 17 -4.63 -7.91 22.00
N THR A 18 -3.58 -8.53 22.53
CA THR A 18 -2.24 -7.93 22.59
C THR A 18 -1.72 -7.62 21.18
N PHE A 19 -1.87 -8.54 20.23
CA PHE A 19 -1.46 -8.31 18.85
C PHE A 19 -2.23 -7.18 18.17
N ASN A 20 -3.56 -7.14 18.32
CA ASN A 20 -4.37 -6.08 17.72
C ASN A 20 -4.14 -4.72 18.38
N ILE A 21 -4.06 -4.64 19.71
CA ILE A 21 -3.78 -3.39 20.41
C ILE A 21 -2.37 -2.89 20.06
N PHE A 22 -1.37 -3.78 20.03
CA PHE A 22 -0.02 -3.42 19.59
C PHE A 22 -0.02 -2.91 18.15
N ALA A 23 -0.72 -3.58 17.24
CA ALA A 23 -0.81 -3.14 15.84
C ALA A 23 -1.47 -1.77 15.74
N ALA A 24 -2.62 -1.56 16.38
CA ALA A 24 -3.33 -0.28 16.36
C ALA A 24 -2.47 0.85 16.95
N CYS A 25 -1.94 0.67 18.15
CA CYS A 25 -1.16 1.71 18.84
C CYS A 25 0.23 1.92 18.23
N GLY A 26 0.87 0.86 17.73
CA GLY A 26 2.22 0.93 17.15
C GLY A 26 2.22 1.48 15.73
N LEU A 27 1.20 1.20 14.92
CA LEU A 27 1.10 1.71 13.55
C LEU A 27 0.71 3.20 13.50
N VAL A 28 0.01 3.74 14.50
CA VAL A 28 -0.32 5.18 14.54
C VAL A 28 0.91 6.09 14.52
N PRO A 29 1.90 5.99 15.43
CA PRO A 29 3.09 6.82 15.38
C PRO A 29 3.91 6.53 14.12
N LEU A 30 3.91 5.27 13.64
CA LEU A 30 4.57 4.91 12.40
C LEU A 30 3.97 5.66 11.21
N LEU A 31 2.64 5.68 11.09
CA LEU A 31 1.89 6.41 10.08
C LEU A 31 2.17 7.90 10.14
N LEU A 32 2.17 8.49 11.34
CA LEU A 32 2.48 9.92 11.53
C LEU A 32 3.92 10.24 11.09
N VAL A 33 4.89 9.39 11.43
CA VAL A 33 6.28 9.55 10.98
C VAL A 33 6.40 9.36 9.46
N THR A 34 5.68 8.39 8.89
CA THR A 34 5.64 8.17 7.43
C THR A 34 5.11 9.41 6.70
N LEU A 35 4.00 9.98 7.19
CA LEU A 35 3.43 11.23 6.64
C LEU A 35 4.39 12.41 6.79
N TYR A 36 5.04 12.54 7.95
CA TYR A 36 5.99 13.60 8.21
C TYR A 36 7.24 13.52 7.33
N LEU A 37 7.83 12.33 7.18
CA LEU A 37 9.09 12.13 6.44
C LEU A 37 8.92 12.18 4.93
N GLN A 38 7.78 11.73 4.41
CA GLN A 38 7.58 11.64 2.96
C GLN A 38 6.90 12.87 2.36
N GLY A 39 6.29 13.74 3.17
CA GLY A 39 5.58 14.92 2.68
C GLY A 39 4.44 14.55 1.72
N LEU A 40 4.20 15.41 0.72
CA LEU A 40 3.16 15.20 -0.30
C LEU A 40 3.47 14.05 -1.28
N ASP A 41 4.74 13.65 -1.41
CA ASP A 41 5.20 12.58 -2.30
C ASP A 41 5.22 11.20 -1.61
N ALA A 42 4.52 11.08 -0.48
CA ALA A 42 4.38 9.83 0.22
C ALA A 42 3.87 8.71 -0.68
N ASN A 43 4.36 7.50 -0.43
CA ASN A 43 3.79 6.31 -1.04
C ASN A 43 2.37 6.13 -0.50
N ALA A 44 1.40 6.79 -1.12
CA ALA A 44 0.03 6.86 -0.59
C ALA A 44 -0.62 5.47 -0.46
N THR A 45 -0.17 4.48 -1.22
CA THR A 45 -0.57 3.07 -1.06
C THR A 45 -0.06 2.46 0.25
N LEU A 46 1.12 2.86 0.73
CA LEU A 46 1.66 2.43 2.02
C LEU A 46 0.91 3.08 3.17
N VAL A 47 0.69 4.39 3.09
CA VAL A 47 -0.14 5.15 4.04
C VAL A 47 -1.53 4.54 4.15
N ASN A 48 -2.13 4.19 3.00
CA ASN A 48 -3.42 3.50 2.96
C ASN A 48 -3.38 2.13 3.63
N LEU A 49 -2.34 1.33 3.39
CA LEU A 49 -2.18 0.03 4.04
C LEU A 49 -2.09 0.17 5.57
N GLU A 50 -1.22 1.05 6.06
CA GLU A 50 -1.05 1.33 7.50
C GLU A 50 -2.37 1.81 8.13
N PHE A 51 -3.08 2.73 7.46
CA PHE A 51 -4.38 3.21 7.89
C PHE A 51 -5.42 2.08 8.00
N ILE A 52 -5.50 1.20 7.00
CA ILE A 52 -6.41 0.06 7.02
C ILE A 52 -6.08 -0.88 8.18
N PHE A 53 -4.81 -1.20 8.44
CA PHE A 53 -4.43 -2.04 9.59
C PHE A 53 -4.77 -1.40 10.94
N ILE A 54 -4.60 -0.08 11.08
CA ILE A 54 -5.02 0.63 12.29
C ILE A 54 -6.54 0.51 12.46
N LEU A 55 -7.30 0.72 11.39
CA LEU A 55 -8.76 0.66 11.41
C LEU A 55 -9.25 -0.76 11.78
N THR A 56 -8.71 -1.80 11.13
CA THR A 56 -9.13 -3.18 11.36
C THR A 56 -8.72 -3.70 12.75
N SER A 57 -7.52 -3.38 13.22
CA SER A 57 -7.08 -3.77 14.56
C SER A 57 -7.83 -3.03 15.67
N SER A 58 -8.18 -1.77 15.45
CA SER A 58 -9.00 -0.98 16.39
C SER A 58 -10.43 -1.52 16.46
N SER A 59 -11.03 -1.82 15.31
CA SER A 59 -12.41 -2.34 15.24
C SER A 59 -12.52 -3.75 15.82
N ALA A 60 -11.53 -4.61 15.57
CA ALA A 60 -11.43 -5.94 16.18
C ALA A 60 -11.37 -5.82 17.71
N SER A 61 -10.57 -4.90 18.24
CA SER A 61 -10.38 -4.73 19.68
C SER A 61 -11.51 -3.95 20.39
N ALA A 62 -12.60 -3.59 19.71
CA ALA A 62 -13.63 -2.70 20.24
C ALA A 62 -14.25 -3.19 21.58
N LEU A 63 -14.46 -4.50 21.74
CA LEU A 63 -14.96 -5.07 23.00
C LEU A 63 -13.95 -4.93 24.14
N VAL A 64 -12.65 -5.05 23.83
CA VAL A 64 -11.57 -4.89 24.82
C VAL A 64 -11.47 -3.44 25.26
N TRP A 65 -11.52 -2.50 24.31
CA TRP A 65 -11.48 -1.06 24.61
C TRP A 65 -12.65 -0.59 25.47
N THR A 66 -13.82 -1.23 25.35
CA THR A 66 -15.03 -0.87 26.09
C THR A 66 -15.22 -1.68 27.38
N GLY A 67 -14.31 -2.60 27.70
CA GLY A 67 -14.41 -3.45 28.90
C GLY A 67 -15.41 -4.60 28.80
N HIS A 68 -16.05 -4.81 27.64
CA HIS A 68 -17.05 -5.86 27.42
C HIS A 68 -16.45 -7.14 26.81
N ALA A 69 -15.12 -7.31 26.88
CA ALA A 69 -14.44 -8.47 26.31
C ALA A 69 -14.79 -9.80 27.00
N LEU A 70 -15.26 -9.79 28.25
CA LEU A 70 -15.66 -11.01 28.97
C LEU A 70 -17.17 -11.13 29.19
N ASP A 71 -17.93 -10.11 28.79
CA ASP A 71 -19.38 -10.08 29.02
C ASP A 71 -20.10 -11.02 28.06
N PRO A 72 -20.94 -11.96 28.55
CA PRO A 72 -21.65 -12.89 27.67
C PRO A 72 -22.56 -12.14 26.68
N ASP A 73 -23.19 -11.06 27.14
CA ASP A 73 -24.16 -10.27 26.37
C ASP A 73 -23.73 -8.80 26.25
N PRO A 74 -22.80 -8.46 25.35
CA PRO A 74 -22.39 -7.07 25.14
C PRO A 74 -23.54 -6.22 24.58
N PRO A 75 -23.54 -4.89 24.81
CA PRO A 75 -24.57 -4.00 24.26
C PRO A 75 -24.73 -4.16 22.74
N PHE A 76 -25.98 -4.29 22.28
CA PHE A 76 -26.31 -4.60 20.89
C PHE A 76 -25.57 -3.70 19.87
N GLY A 77 -25.52 -2.38 20.10
CA GLY A 77 -24.85 -1.45 19.17
C GLY A 77 -23.34 -1.69 19.05
N LEU A 78 -22.68 -2.03 20.16
CA LEU A 78 -21.26 -2.38 20.18
C LEU A 78 -21.02 -3.72 19.46
N CYS A 79 -21.87 -4.70 19.72
CA CYS A 79 -21.81 -6.02 19.12
C CYS A 79 -22.05 -5.96 17.60
N LEU A 80 -23.05 -5.19 17.17
CA LEU A 80 -23.35 -4.94 15.75
C LEU A 80 -22.19 -4.23 15.04
N TRP A 81 -21.63 -3.18 15.65
CA TRP A 81 -20.47 -2.48 15.07
C TRP A 81 -19.26 -3.41 14.92
N ASN A 82 -18.94 -4.17 15.96
CA ASN A 82 -17.81 -5.09 15.94
C ASN A 82 -18.02 -6.23 14.92
N ALA A 83 -19.19 -6.86 14.89
CA ALA A 83 -19.52 -7.91 13.93
C ALA A 83 -19.46 -7.40 12.47
N SER A 84 -20.06 -6.24 12.20
CA SER A 84 -20.04 -5.64 10.87
C SER A 84 -18.63 -5.22 10.43
N ALA A 85 -17.83 -4.66 11.33
CA ALA A 85 -16.45 -4.29 11.04
C ALA A 85 -15.56 -5.52 10.79
N VAL A 86 -15.67 -6.58 11.61
CA VAL A 86 -14.90 -7.82 11.42
C VAL A 86 -15.18 -8.46 10.07
N MET A 87 -16.45 -8.49 9.62
CA MET A 87 -16.79 -8.97 8.29
C MET A 87 -16.19 -8.12 7.17
N ALA A 88 -16.06 -6.81 7.35
CA ALA A 88 -15.43 -5.91 6.37
C ALA A 88 -13.89 -5.97 6.41
N ASN A 89 -13.29 -6.34 7.55
CA ASN A 89 -11.85 -6.32 7.77
C ASN A 89 -11.10 -7.21 6.78
N THR A 90 -11.60 -8.42 6.51
CA THR A 90 -10.96 -9.39 5.60
C THR A 90 -10.72 -8.81 4.20
N PRO A 91 -11.75 -8.35 3.46
CA PRO A 91 -11.54 -7.73 2.15
C PRO A 91 -10.82 -6.38 2.20
N LEU A 92 -10.97 -5.59 3.27
CA LEU A 92 -10.19 -4.35 3.44
C LEU A 92 -8.69 -4.63 3.48
N MET A 93 -8.26 -5.55 4.34
CA MET A 93 -6.84 -5.92 4.48
C MET A 93 -6.31 -6.57 3.21
N ALA A 94 -7.06 -7.52 2.61
CA ALA A 94 -6.66 -8.18 1.38
C ALA A 94 -6.56 -7.20 0.20
N GLY A 95 -7.51 -6.27 0.08
CA GLY A 95 -7.50 -5.22 -0.94
C GLY A 95 -6.35 -4.24 -0.78
N ALA A 96 -6.02 -3.84 0.45
CA ALA A 96 -4.88 -2.98 0.73
C ALA A 96 -3.54 -3.67 0.42
N ALA A 97 -3.42 -4.96 0.77
CA ALA A 97 -2.27 -5.79 0.41
C ALA A 97 -2.13 -5.92 -1.12
N LEU A 98 -3.23 -6.16 -1.83
CA LEU A 98 -3.23 -6.22 -3.29
C LEU A 98 -2.80 -4.88 -3.91
N ALA A 99 -3.26 -3.75 -3.38
CA ALA A 99 -2.91 -2.42 -3.86
C ALA A 99 -1.39 -2.15 -3.80
N ILE A 100 -0.75 -2.44 -2.65
CA ILE A 100 0.70 -2.23 -2.49
C ILE A 100 1.50 -3.20 -3.38
N VAL A 101 1.09 -4.48 -3.47
CA VAL A 101 1.76 -5.47 -4.32
C VAL A 101 1.62 -5.11 -5.78
N THR A 102 0.44 -4.65 -6.22
CA THR A 102 0.20 -4.20 -7.60
C THR A 102 1.06 -2.98 -7.94
N LYS A 103 1.23 -2.04 -7.01
CA LYS A 103 2.14 -0.89 -7.19
C LYS A 103 3.58 -1.33 -7.41
N VAL A 104 4.09 -2.25 -6.59
CA VAL A 104 5.45 -2.80 -6.73
C VAL A 104 5.61 -3.63 -8.01
N TRP A 105 4.61 -4.46 -8.33
CA TRP A 105 4.61 -5.27 -9.54
C TRP A 105 4.63 -4.39 -10.80
N GLY A 106 3.70 -3.43 -10.92
CA GLY A 106 3.59 -2.60 -12.12
C GLY A 106 4.80 -1.70 -12.33
N THR A 107 5.38 -1.18 -11.24
CA THR A 107 6.65 -0.45 -11.32
C THR A 107 7.81 -1.34 -11.75
N THR A 108 7.93 -2.55 -11.21
CA THR A 108 8.93 -3.54 -11.66
C THR A 108 8.75 -3.89 -13.14
N MET A 109 7.50 -4.07 -13.60
CA MET A 109 7.20 -4.37 -15.00
C MET A 109 7.54 -3.21 -15.94
N SER A 110 7.31 -1.97 -15.51
CA SER A 110 7.64 -0.79 -16.33
C SER A 110 9.14 -0.68 -16.65
N ILE A 111 10.00 -1.19 -15.76
CA ILE A 111 11.46 -1.24 -15.95
C ILE A 111 11.84 -2.35 -16.93
N TRP A 112 11.22 -3.53 -16.80
CA TRP A 112 11.52 -4.70 -17.64
C TRP A 112 11.00 -4.57 -19.08
N HIS A 113 9.82 -3.96 -19.23
CA HIS A 113 9.13 -3.85 -20.51
C HIS A 113 8.74 -2.39 -20.76
N PRO A 114 9.68 -1.55 -21.27
CA PRO A 114 9.43 -0.12 -21.49
C PRO A 114 8.23 0.15 -22.41
N ARG A 115 7.95 -0.75 -23.36
CA ARG A 115 6.78 -0.67 -24.25
C ARG A 115 5.45 -0.70 -23.49
N TRP A 116 5.41 -1.31 -22.31
CA TRP A 116 4.19 -1.46 -21.50
C TRP A 116 4.02 -0.34 -20.47
N ARG A 117 4.95 0.63 -20.43
CA ARG A 117 4.92 1.77 -19.50
C ARG A 117 3.59 2.53 -19.46
N PRO A 118 2.92 2.90 -20.58
CA PRO A 118 1.66 3.64 -20.50
C PRO A 118 0.52 2.80 -19.87
N VAL A 119 0.48 1.50 -20.16
CA VAL A 119 -0.51 0.58 -19.56
C VAL A 119 -0.22 0.41 -18.07
N MET A 120 1.04 0.23 -17.70
CA MET A 120 1.44 0.08 -16.30
C MET A 120 1.22 1.35 -15.49
N SER A 121 1.39 2.55 -16.07
CA SER A 121 1.07 3.80 -15.37
C SER A 121 -0.42 3.94 -15.09
N TRP A 122 -1.28 3.43 -15.99
CA TRP A 122 -2.72 3.43 -15.78
C TRP A 122 -3.13 2.43 -14.69
N ILE A 123 -2.61 1.19 -14.73
CA ILE A 123 -2.90 0.16 -13.71
C ILE A 123 -2.37 0.58 -12.33
N THR A 124 -1.21 1.24 -12.28
CA THR A 124 -0.60 1.71 -11.03
C THR A 124 -1.03 3.12 -10.61
N TRP A 125 -2.13 3.61 -11.19
CA TRP A 125 -2.69 4.90 -10.83
C TRP A 125 -3.13 4.88 -9.35
N THR A 126 -2.49 5.72 -8.55
CA THR A 126 -2.59 5.72 -7.09
C THR A 126 -4.02 5.81 -6.54
N PRO A 127 -4.90 6.72 -6.99
CA PRO A 127 -6.25 6.80 -6.43
C PRO A 127 -7.08 5.54 -6.74
N PHE A 128 -6.88 4.93 -7.91
CA PHE A 128 -7.51 3.66 -8.24
C PHE A 128 -7.07 2.57 -7.25
N LEU A 129 -5.76 2.42 -7.00
CA LEU A 129 -5.25 1.42 -6.06
C LEU A 129 -5.73 1.65 -4.61
N ILE A 130 -5.82 2.90 -4.16
CA ILE A 130 -6.33 3.25 -2.83
C ILE A 130 -7.82 2.90 -2.69
N SER A 131 -8.60 3.04 -3.76
CA SER A 131 -10.04 2.76 -3.74
C SER A 131 -10.39 1.28 -3.61
N ILE A 132 -9.51 0.37 -4.04
CA ILE A 132 -9.74 -1.09 -4.04
C ILE A 132 -10.23 -1.62 -2.68
N PRO A 133 -9.51 -1.46 -1.56
CA PRO A 133 -9.96 -1.99 -0.26
C PRO A 133 -11.35 -1.48 0.13
N PHE A 134 -11.61 -0.18 -0.05
CA PHE A 134 -12.89 0.43 0.32
C PHE A 134 -14.04 -0.03 -0.57
N PHE A 135 -13.76 -0.26 -1.86
CA PHE A 135 -14.76 -0.77 -2.81
C PHE A 135 -15.32 -2.13 -2.39
N PHE A 136 -14.48 -3.04 -1.87
CA PHE A 136 -14.93 -4.35 -1.38
C PHE A 136 -15.41 -4.30 0.08
N GLY A 137 -14.75 -3.52 0.93
CA GLY A 137 -15.04 -3.48 2.37
C GLY A 137 -16.29 -2.68 2.75
N CYS A 138 -16.48 -1.48 2.20
CA CYS A 138 -17.56 -0.60 2.60
C CYS A 138 -18.96 -1.18 2.30
N PRO A 139 -19.24 -1.77 1.12
CA PRO A 139 -20.54 -2.39 0.86
C PRO A 139 -20.88 -3.50 1.85
N LEU A 140 -19.89 -4.33 2.23
CA LEU A 140 -20.09 -5.39 3.23
C LEU A 140 -20.38 -4.81 4.62
N LEU A 141 -19.65 -3.77 5.02
CA LEU A 141 -19.89 -3.06 6.28
C LEU A 141 -21.33 -2.51 6.35
N PHE A 142 -21.75 -1.76 5.33
CA PHE A 142 -23.10 -1.17 5.31
C PHE A 142 -24.20 -2.22 5.22
N THR A 143 -23.99 -3.29 4.45
CA THR A 143 -24.95 -4.40 4.35
C THR A 143 -25.09 -5.12 5.68
N ALA A 144 -23.97 -5.40 6.37
CA ALA A 144 -23.97 -6.00 7.69
C ALA A 144 -24.72 -5.17 8.73
N VAL A 145 -24.46 -3.85 8.76
CA VAL A 145 -25.16 -2.93 9.67
C VAL A 145 -26.65 -2.90 9.35
N GLY A 146 -27.03 -2.78 8.08
CA GLY A 146 -28.43 -2.73 7.66
C GLY A 146 -29.20 -4.01 8.03
N LEU A 147 -28.59 -5.18 7.82
CA LEU A 147 -29.19 -6.47 8.17
C LEU A 147 -29.32 -6.65 9.69
N GLY A 148 -28.28 -6.32 10.45
CA GLY A 148 -28.32 -6.43 11.91
C GLY A 148 -29.29 -5.44 12.56
N LEU A 149 -29.46 -4.24 12.00
CA LEU A 149 -30.49 -3.30 12.47
C LEU A 149 -31.91 -3.82 12.21
N LYS A 150 -32.13 -4.53 11.11
CA LYS A 150 -33.44 -5.09 10.74
C LYS A 150 -33.79 -6.32 11.59
N ASN A 151 -32.80 -7.17 11.89
CA ASN A 151 -32.99 -8.43 12.61
C ASN A 151 -31.97 -8.53 13.75
N ARG A 152 -32.37 -8.12 14.95
CA ARG A 152 -31.47 -8.05 16.11
C ARG A 152 -31.02 -9.43 16.61
N ASP A 153 -31.85 -10.44 16.37
CA ASP A 153 -31.64 -11.84 16.69
C ASP A 153 -30.47 -12.47 15.92
N LEU A 154 -30.09 -11.90 14.77
CA LEU A 154 -28.94 -12.38 13.98
C LEU A 154 -27.60 -11.95 14.57
N VAL A 155 -27.58 -10.96 15.47
CA VAL A 155 -26.34 -10.44 16.08
C VAL A 155 -26.14 -11.10 17.42
N HIS A 156 -25.16 -11.99 17.50
CA HIS A 156 -24.83 -12.66 18.75
C HIS A 156 -23.32 -12.86 18.90
N ARG A 157 -22.89 -13.18 20.11
CA ARG A 157 -21.49 -13.45 20.40
C ARG A 157 -21.16 -14.91 20.10
N GLY A 158 -20.80 -15.22 18.85
CA GLY A 158 -20.45 -16.59 18.46
C GLY A 158 -18.95 -16.91 18.48
N SER A 159 -18.07 -15.92 18.69
CA SER A 159 -16.63 -16.11 18.89
C SER A 159 -16.21 -15.58 20.27
N PRO A 160 -15.21 -16.18 20.94
CA PRO A 160 -14.66 -15.61 22.17
C PRO A 160 -14.04 -14.21 21.96
N PHE A 161 -13.69 -13.83 20.73
CA PHE A 161 -12.96 -12.58 20.45
C PHE A 161 -13.86 -11.43 19.97
N TYR A 162 -14.93 -11.73 19.24
CA TYR A 162 -15.77 -10.74 18.57
C TYR A 162 -17.21 -11.25 18.41
N CYS A 163 -18.10 -10.32 18.11
CA CYS A 163 -19.47 -10.63 17.74
C CYS A 163 -19.58 -11.13 16.31
N LEU A 164 -20.54 -12.01 16.05
CA LEU A 164 -20.85 -12.53 14.72
C LEU A 164 -22.25 -12.06 14.29
N LEU A 165 -22.42 -11.95 12.97
CA LEU A 165 -23.73 -11.79 12.35
C LEU A 165 -24.05 -13.11 11.64
N ASP A 166 -25.10 -13.79 12.08
CA ASP A 166 -25.47 -15.13 11.62
C ASP A 166 -26.15 -15.10 10.24
N VAL A 167 -25.36 -14.77 9.22
CA VAL A 167 -25.79 -14.69 7.83
C VAL A 167 -24.71 -15.34 6.97
N ASP A 168 -24.87 -16.64 6.71
CA ASP A 168 -23.94 -17.46 5.92
C ASP A 168 -23.55 -16.80 4.60
N SER A 169 -24.53 -16.20 3.91
CA SER A 169 -24.31 -15.56 2.61
C SER A 169 -23.30 -14.40 2.69
N LEU A 170 -23.33 -13.62 3.78
CA LEU A 170 -22.45 -12.47 3.95
C LEU A 170 -21.05 -12.91 4.37
N GLN A 171 -20.96 -13.94 5.22
CA GLN A 171 -19.70 -14.55 5.62
C GLN A 171 -18.99 -15.20 4.42
N ILE A 172 -19.70 -16.01 3.64
CA ILE A 172 -19.17 -16.63 2.41
C ILE A 172 -18.69 -15.55 1.44
N LEU A 173 -19.46 -14.48 1.25
CA LEU A 173 -19.08 -13.39 0.35
C LEU A 173 -17.82 -12.65 0.81
N SER A 174 -17.70 -12.34 2.11
CA SER A 174 -16.51 -11.71 2.68
C SER A 174 -15.27 -12.60 2.53
N SER A 175 -15.39 -13.88 2.88
CA SER A 175 -14.32 -14.86 2.73
C SER A 175 -13.92 -15.06 1.27
N ALA A 176 -14.87 -15.10 0.34
CA ALA A 176 -14.61 -15.23 -1.09
C ALA A 176 -13.83 -14.03 -1.64
N PHE A 177 -14.24 -12.81 -1.32
CA PHE A 177 -13.49 -11.61 -1.73
C PHE A 177 -12.10 -11.57 -1.10
N GLY A 178 -11.99 -11.87 0.19
CA GLY A 178 -10.70 -11.99 0.87
C GLY A 178 -9.77 -12.98 0.18
N ALA A 179 -10.26 -14.17 -0.15
CA ALA A 179 -9.50 -15.22 -0.80
C ALA A 179 -9.05 -14.83 -2.21
N ILE A 180 -9.96 -14.29 -3.05
CA ILE A 180 -9.63 -13.87 -4.42
C ILE A 180 -8.58 -12.76 -4.43
N LEU A 181 -8.76 -11.72 -3.60
CA LEU A 181 -7.83 -10.59 -3.51
C LEU A 181 -6.46 -11.03 -2.99
N THR A 182 -6.45 -11.87 -1.95
CA THR A 182 -5.22 -12.40 -1.35
C THR A 182 -4.49 -13.32 -2.31
N PHE A 183 -5.18 -14.26 -2.95
CA PHE A 183 -4.59 -15.15 -3.94
C PHE A 183 -3.97 -14.38 -5.10
N THR A 184 -4.70 -13.39 -5.63
CA THR A 184 -4.18 -12.49 -6.68
C THR A 184 -2.91 -11.76 -6.23
N SER A 185 -2.92 -11.25 -4.99
CA SER A 185 -1.75 -10.59 -4.38
C SER A 185 -0.55 -11.54 -4.31
N LEU A 186 -0.75 -12.78 -3.87
CA LEU A 186 0.31 -13.79 -3.79
C LEU A 186 0.89 -14.15 -5.16
N VAL A 187 0.05 -14.29 -6.19
CA VAL A 187 0.52 -14.54 -7.57
C VAL A 187 1.38 -13.39 -8.07
N LEU A 188 0.94 -12.14 -7.88
CA LEU A 188 1.71 -10.95 -8.29
C LEU A 188 3.01 -10.82 -7.49
N ALA A 189 2.99 -11.11 -6.19
CA ALA A 189 4.16 -11.10 -5.33
C ALA A 189 5.18 -12.18 -5.74
N ALA A 190 4.73 -13.41 -6.01
CA ALA A 190 5.57 -14.50 -6.48
C ALA A 190 6.20 -14.17 -7.84
N TRP A 191 5.42 -13.64 -8.79
CA TRP A 191 5.92 -13.19 -10.08
C TRP A 191 7.01 -12.13 -9.90
N THR A 192 6.71 -11.08 -9.14
CA THR A 192 7.65 -9.98 -8.88
C THR A 192 8.95 -10.51 -8.27
N SER A 193 8.84 -11.43 -7.31
CA SER A 193 9.98 -12.07 -6.64
C SER A 193 10.86 -12.84 -7.61
N VAL A 194 10.27 -13.67 -8.49
CA VAL A 194 11.01 -14.43 -9.50
C VAL A 194 11.75 -13.51 -10.45
N LYS A 195 11.11 -12.43 -10.93
CA LYS A 195 11.75 -11.45 -11.82
C LYS A 195 12.89 -10.71 -11.12
N LEU A 196 12.69 -10.30 -9.86
CA LEU A 196 13.71 -9.63 -9.06
C LEU A 196 14.93 -10.52 -8.83
N VAL A 197 14.73 -11.79 -8.47
CA VAL A 197 15.80 -12.77 -8.28
C VAL A 197 16.56 -13.02 -9.59
N ARG A 198 15.86 -13.16 -10.71
CA ARG A 198 16.49 -13.32 -12.04
C ARG A 198 17.30 -12.08 -12.43
N MET A 199 16.78 -10.88 -12.18
CA MET A 199 17.50 -9.62 -12.42
C MET A 199 18.80 -9.59 -11.61
N ARG A 200 18.71 -9.90 -10.31
CA ARG A 200 19.85 -9.91 -9.40
C ARG A 200 20.92 -10.92 -9.81
N ARG A 201 20.52 -12.10 -10.30
CA ARG A 201 21.45 -13.12 -10.79
C ARG A 201 22.16 -12.70 -12.08
N ARG A 202 21.48 -11.99 -12.99
CA ARG A 202 22.09 -11.51 -14.25
C ARG A 202 23.05 -10.34 -14.04
N ILE A 203 22.69 -9.43 -13.15
CA ILE A 203 23.45 -8.20 -12.88
C ILE A 203 24.46 -8.45 -11.75
N GLY A 204 24.97 -9.70 -11.66
CA GLY A 204 25.83 -10.16 -10.58
C GLY A 204 26.89 -9.13 -10.24
N SER A 205 26.79 -8.56 -9.04
CA SER A 205 27.75 -7.60 -8.44
C SER A 205 27.53 -6.10 -8.65
N VAL A 206 26.37 -5.60 -9.11
CA VAL A 206 26.16 -4.13 -8.99
C VAL A 206 26.03 -3.77 -7.50
N PRO A 207 26.96 -2.96 -6.96
CA PRO A 207 27.00 -2.65 -5.54
C PRO A 207 25.72 -1.94 -5.12
N PHE A 208 25.18 -2.39 -3.99
CA PHE A 208 23.89 -2.03 -3.39
C PHE A 208 23.79 -0.55 -2.92
N SER A 209 24.74 0.30 -3.32
CA SER A 209 25.09 1.54 -2.64
C SER A 209 25.03 2.80 -3.51
N GLY A 210 24.39 2.72 -4.69
CA GLY A 210 24.10 3.89 -5.51
C GLY A 210 22.79 4.54 -5.09
N GLU A 211 22.90 5.66 -4.37
CA GLU A 211 21.81 6.55 -3.94
C GLU A 211 21.27 7.34 -5.16
N ASP A 212 20.91 6.64 -6.23
CA ASP A 212 20.40 7.28 -7.44
C ASP A 212 18.97 7.74 -7.17
N SER A 213 18.79 9.06 -7.20
CA SER A 213 17.67 9.85 -6.68
C SER A 213 16.28 9.56 -7.27
N ASN A 214 16.18 8.68 -8.27
CA ASN A 214 14.90 8.32 -8.91
C ASN A 214 14.64 6.79 -8.95
N GLY A 215 15.48 5.99 -8.29
CA GLY A 215 15.32 4.53 -8.25
C GLY A 215 14.38 4.05 -7.15
N ILE A 216 13.50 3.10 -7.46
CA ILE A 216 12.73 2.37 -6.45
C ILE A 216 13.71 1.66 -5.52
N SER A 217 13.61 1.96 -4.22
CA SER A 217 14.48 1.34 -3.23
C SER A 217 14.27 -0.17 -3.17
N TYR A 218 15.29 -0.96 -3.48
CA TYR A 218 15.27 -2.42 -3.33
C TYR A 218 14.82 -2.88 -1.93
N ALA A 219 15.10 -2.08 -0.91
CA ALA A 219 14.65 -2.34 0.46
C ALA A 219 13.12 -2.36 0.57
N PHE A 220 12.42 -1.50 -0.15
CA PHE A 220 10.96 -1.49 -0.18
C PHE A 220 10.41 -2.76 -0.84
N VAL A 221 11.02 -3.20 -1.95
CA VAL A 221 10.61 -4.44 -2.62
C VAL A 221 10.80 -5.65 -1.71
N LEU A 222 11.95 -5.76 -1.02
CA LEU A 222 12.18 -6.84 -0.05
C LEU A 222 11.16 -6.85 1.08
N ARG A 223 10.78 -5.68 1.61
CA ARG A 223 9.73 -5.56 2.63
C ARG A 223 8.39 -6.09 2.14
N VAL A 224 8.01 -5.74 0.91
CA VAL A 224 6.75 -6.22 0.32
C VAL A 224 6.78 -7.74 0.10
N ILE A 225 7.92 -8.33 -0.23
CA ILE A 225 8.08 -9.78 -0.32
C ILE A 225 7.89 -10.44 1.06
N PHE A 226 8.55 -9.94 2.11
CA PHE A 226 8.35 -10.47 3.46
C PHE A 226 6.91 -10.34 3.92
N PHE A 227 6.28 -9.19 3.68
CA PHE A 227 4.86 -8.98 3.98
C PHE A 227 3.97 -9.97 3.22
N SER A 228 4.27 -10.24 1.96
CA SER A 228 3.52 -11.21 1.15
C SER A 228 3.68 -12.65 1.67
N LEU A 229 4.84 -13.01 2.22
CA LEU A 229 5.04 -14.31 2.87
C LEU A 229 4.18 -14.45 4.14
N PHE A 230 4.09 -13.40 4.95
CA PHE A 230 3.21 -13.37 6.12
C PHE A 230 1.74 -13.52 5.72
N VAL A 231 1.30 -12.76 4.72
CA VAL A 231 -0.07 -12.87 4.17
C VAL A 231 -0.32 -14.28 3.60
N GLY A 232 0.69 -14.88 2.95
CA GLY A 232 0.61 -16.25 2.45
C GLY A 232 0.44 -17.28 3.56
N ALA A 233 1.16 -17.12 4.68
CA ALA A 233 0.99 -17.97 5.85
C ALA A 233 -0.42 -17.85 6.44
N ALA A 234 -0.94 -16.63 6.59
CA ALA A 234 -2.31 -16.41 7.05
C ALA A 234 -3.36 -17.03 6.12
N PHE A 235 -3.16 -16.94 4.80
CA PHE A 235 -4.03 -17.56 3.80
C PHE A 235 -4.04 -19.10 3.92
N VAL A 236 -2.86 -19.72 4.06
CA VAL A 236 -2.74 -21.17 4.26
C VAL A 236 -3.40 -21.59 5.58
N SER A 237 -3.20 -20.85 6.67
CA SER A 237 -3.88 -21.09 7.94
C SER A 237 -5.41 -21.02 7.79
N GLY A 238 -5.93 -20.07 7.01
CA GLY A 238 -7.35 -19.99 6.69
C GLY A 238 -7.88 -21.22 5.94
N ILE A 239 -7.16 -21.72 4.94
CA ILE A 239 -7.54 -22.95 4.21
C ILE A 239 -7.52 -24.16 5.13
N ILE A 240 -6.50 -24.28 6.00
CA ILE A 240 -6.43 -25.37 6.97
C ILE A 240 -7.63 -25.34 7.90
N ALA A 241 -8.00 -24.16 8.40
CA ALA A 241 -9.16 -23.97 9.27
C ALA A 241 -10.50 -24.36 8.60
N LEU A 242 -10.63 -24.18 7.29
CA LEU A 242 -11.84 -24.64 6.56
C LEU A 242 -11.96 -26.17 6.49
N ASN A 243 -10.83 -26.88 6.44
CA ASN A 243 -10.81 -28.35 6.30
C ASN A 243 -10.83 -29.09 7.63
N SER A 244 -10.52 -28.38 8.71
CA SER A 244 -10.41 -28.97 10.03
C SER A 244 -11.57 -28.50 10.87
N SER A 245 -12.15 -29.39 11.68
CA SER A 245 -13.04 -29.00 12.78
C SER A 245 -12.28 -28.25 13.89
N PHE A 246 -11.11 -27.67 13.60
CA PHE A 246 -10.38 -26.83 14.54
C PHE A 246 -11.22 -25.59 14.79
N ASP A 247 -11.45 -25.29 16.06
CA ASP A 247 -12.02 -24.02 16.48
C ASP A 247 -11.32 -22.88 15.74
N ALA A 248 -12.10 -21.91 15.24
CA ALA A 248 -11.66 -20.76 14.44
C ALA A 248 -10.63 -19.83 15.14
N VAL A 249 -10.13 -20.24 16.31
CA VAL A 249 -9.24 -19.49 17.18
C VAL A 249 -7.83 -19.32 16.62
N ILE A 250 -7.22 -20.40 16.11
CA ILE A 250 -5.85 -20.35 15.60
C ILE A 250 -5.70 -19.39 14.41
N PRO A 251 -6.51 -19.47 13.34
CA PRO A 251 -6.37 -18.55 12.20
C PRO A 251 -6.59 -17.09 12.63
N ASP A 252 -7.47 -16.81 13.59
CA ASP A 252 -7.71 -15.45 14.09
C ASP A 252 -6.47 -14.86 14.78
N ILE A 253 -5.73 -15.68 15.55
CA ILE A 253 -4.46 -15.24 16.17
C ILE A 253 -3.40 -14.98 15.10
N VAL A 254 -3.32 -15.83 14.07
CA VAL A 254 -2.39 -15.64 12.94
C VAL A 254 -2.71 -14.36 12.18
N VAL A 255 -3.99 -14.09 11.90
CA VAL A 255 -4.43 -12.85 11.25
C VAL A 255 -4.11 -11.64 12.13
N ALA A 256 -4.37 -11.69 13.44
CA ALA A 256 -4.01 -10.62 14.37
C ALA A 256 -2.50 -10.32 14.37
N SER A 257 -1.65 -11.35 14.24
CA SER A 257 -0.19 -11.18 14.15
C SER A 257 0.28 -10.44 12.88
N CYS A 258 -0.54 -10.39 11.82
CA CYS A 258 -0.19 -9.70 10.58
C CYS A 258 0.04 -8.20 10.80
N GLY A 259 -0.71 -7.56 11.71
CA GLY A 259 -0.52 -6.14 12.04
C GLY A 259 0.83 -5.88 12.71
N VAL A 260 1.26 -6.76 13.62
CA VAL A 260 2.60 -6.72 14.25
C VAL A 260 3.70 -6.95 13.20
N GLY A 261 3.47 -7.88 12.27
CA GLY A 261 4.35 -8.12 11.12
C GLY A 261 4.49 -6.89 10.24
N ALA A 262 3.37 -6.23 9.88
CA ALA A 262 3.36 -4.99 9.11
C ALA A 262 4.14 -3.89 9.83
N PHE A 263 3.90 -3.67 11.13
CA PHE A 263 4.66 -2.73 11.94
C PHE A 263 6.15 -3.01 11.88
N SER A 264 6.56 -4.26 12.13
CA SER A 264 7.99 -4.65 12.15
C SER A 264 8.67 -4.41 10.79
N ILE A 265 7.96 -4.74 9.70
CA ILE A 265 8.45 -4.57 8.34
C ILE A 265 8.61 -3.07 8.01
N PHE A 266 7.64 -2.22 8.32
CA PHE A 266 7.70 -0.80 7.96
C PHE A 266 8.56 0.02 8.92
N ALA A 267 8.56 -0.30 10.21
CA ALA A 267 9.48 0.28 11.20
C ALA A 267 10.95 0.02 10.86
N SER A 268 11.26 -1.07 10.13
CA SER A 268 12.61 -1.36 9.64
C SER A 268 13.10 -0.41 8.53
N SER A 269 12.34 0.63 8.17
CA SER A 269 12.76 1.58 7.15
C SER A 269 13.98 2.39 7.57
N LYS A 270 15.00 2.45 6.70
CA LYS A 270 16.23 3.23 6.96
C LYS A 270 15.90 4.69 7.28
N ALA A 271 14.87 5.26 6.65
CA ALA A 271 14.41 6.61 6.93
C ALA A 271 13.86 6.74 8.36
N ILE A 272 13.00 5.81 8.80
CA ILE A 272 12.40 5.81 10.14
C ILE A 272 13.46 5.51 11.20
N VAL A 273 14.31 4.50 10.99
CA VAL A 273 15.43 4.19 11.88
C VAL A 273 16.36 5.40 11.99
N ARG A 274 16.73 6.03 10.86
CA ARG A 274 17.55 7.25 10.91
C ARG A 274 16.84 8.36 11.67
N PHE A 275 15.57 8.63 11.42
CA PHE A 275 14.81 9.65 12.13
C PHE A 275 14.81 9.40 13.64
N VAL A 276 14.43 8.20 14.07
CA VAL A 276 14.34 7.82 15.50
C VAL A 276 15.71 7.86 16.19
N PHE A 277 16.77 7.34 15.55
CA PHE A 277 18.10 7.28 16.17
C PHE A 277 18.93 8.57 16.01
N PHE A 278 18.78 9.34 14.92
CA PHE A 278 19.53 10.60 14.69
C PHE A 278 18.91 11.83 15.36
N CYS A 279 17.64 11.80 15.77
CA CYS A 279 17.14 12.79 16.73
C CYS A 279 17.98 12.82 18.03
N ARG A 280 18.81 11.80 18.28
CA ARG A 280 19.74 11.74 19.40
C ARG A 280 21.15 12.26 19.10
N ARG A 281 21.48 12.56 17.84
CA ARG A 281 22.74 13.17 17.43
C ARG A 281 22.43 14.30 16.46
N HIS A 282 22.12 15.46 17.02
CA HIS A 282 22.31 16.70 16.30
C HIS A 282 23.81 16.77 15.97
N PRO A 283 24.25 16.71 14.71
CA PRO A 283 25.51 17.35 14.39
C PRO A 283 25.26 18.81 14.73
N SER A 284 25.87 19.28 15.80
CA SER A 284 26.19 20.70 15.94
C SER A 284 27.10 20.99 14.76
N THR A 285 26.49 21.23 13.60
CA THR A 285 27.14 21.88 12.47
C THR A 285 27.42 23.27 12.98
N SER A 286 28.51 23.35 13.74
CA SER A 286 29.22 24.55 14.05
C SER A 286 29.47 25.12 12.69
N THR A 287 28.63 26.08 12.33
CA THR A 287 28.79 26.88 11.14
C THR A 287 30.10 27.61 11.36
N SER A 288 31.20 26.96 10.99
CA SER A 288 32.40 27.64 10.56
C SER A 288 31.98 28.39 9.31
N TYR A 289 31.28 29.51 9.52
CA TYR A 289 31.25 30.61 8.58
C TYR A 289 32.70 30.92 8.31
N THR A 290 33.14 30.43 7.16
CA THR A 290 34.39 30.78 6.54
C THR A 290 34.46 32.30 6.54
N SER A 291 35.32 32.85 7.38
CA SER A 291 35.94 34.14 7.12
C SER A 291 36.85 33.95 5.89
N GLN A 292 36.25 33.76 4.71
CA GLN A 292 36.91 33.90 3.42
C GLN A 292 36.76 35.35 3.03
N ALA A 293 37.45 36.19 3.80
CA ALA A 293 37.79 37.53 3.39
C ALA A 293 38.58 37.43 2.07
N SER A 294 37.99 37.99 1.02
CA SER A 294 38.66 38.78 0.00
C SER A 294 40.07 38.31 -0.41
N ARG A 295 40.15 37.50 -1.47
CA ARG A 295 41.23 37.68 -2.45
C ARG A 295 40.62 38.02 -3.81
N THR A 296 40.41 39.31 -3.96
CA THR A 296 40.36 40.10 -5.18
C THR A 296 41.40 39.58 -6.18
N ILE A 297 40.93 38.92 -7.25
CA ILE A 297 41.75 38.62 -8.42
C ILE A 297 41.84 39.91 -9.22
N SER A 298 42.99 40.58 -9.05
CA SER A 298 43.44 41.68 -9.89
C SER A 298 43.58 41.20 -11.33
N GLY A 299 43.08 42.01 -12.26
CA GLY A 299 43.08 41.73 -13.68
C GLY A 299 44.47 41.56 -14.27
N SER A 300 44.53 40.76 -15.33
CA SER A 300 45.58 40.85 -16.33
C SER A 300 44.94 40.75 -17.70
N ALA A 301 44.83 41.91 -18.33
CA ALA A 301 44.50 42.06 -19.72
C ALA A 301 45.61 41.44 -20.58
N ARG A 302 45.24 40.59 -21.53
CA ARG A 302 46.07 40.39 -22.72
C ARG A 302 45.22 40.21 -23.97
N SER A 303 45.22 41.30 -24.72
CA SER A 303 44.89 41.42 -26.15
C SER A 303 45.62 40.37 -27.00
N ASN A 304 44.97 39.84 -28.03
CA ASN A 304 45.16 40.25 -29.44
C ASN A 304 44.94 39.10 -30.46
N ILE A 305 44.13 39.43 -31.49
CA ILE A 305 44.29 39.08 -32.92
C ILE A 305 44.01 37.61 -33.33
N LYS A 306 42.96 37.37 -34.13
CA LYS A 306 43.05 37.42 -35.61
C LYS A 306 41.68 37.30 -36.28
N ALA A 307 41.41 38.23 -37.19
CA ALA A 307 40.22 38.32 -38.01
C ALA A 307 40.15 37.19 -39.07
N GLY A 308 38.95 36.69 -39.31
CA GLY A 308 38.58 35.88 -40.48
C GLY A 308 37.25 36.39 -41.03
N PRO A 309 37.12 36.65 -42.35
CA PRO A 309 35.90 37.17 -42.94
C PRO A 309 34.99 36.05 -43.48
N GLY A 310 33.68 36.26 -43.35
CA GLY A 310 32.63 35.49 -44.00
C GLY A 310 31.90 34.56 -43.03
N SER A 311 30.57 34.46 -43.03
CA SER A 311 29.54 35.02 -43.88
C SER A 311 28.19 34.70 -43.22
N ARG A 312 27.21 35.61 -43.39
CA ARG A 312 25.74 35.41 -43.38
C ARG A 312 25.18 34.36 -42.39
N GLY A 313 24.52 34.72 -41.31
CA GLY A 313 23.27 35.49 -41.33
C GLY A 313 22.05 34.56 -41.44
N ARG A 314 21.51 34.11 -40.31
CA ARG A 314 20.06 33.90 -40.13
C ARG A 314 19.70 33.85 -38.66
N SER A 315 19.03 34.91 -38.24
CA SER A 315 18.41 35.14 -36.95
C SER A 315 17.20 34.21 -36.77
N ALA A 316 17.06 33.66 -35.56
CA ALA A 316 15.77 33.20 -35.02
C ALA A 316 15.66 33.76 -33.58
N PRO A 317 14.47 34.25 -33.18
CA PRO A 317 14.29 35.01 -31.96
C PRO A 317 14.16 34.12 -30.72
N GLY A 318 14.43 34.74 -29.58
CA GLY A 318 14.65 34.11 -28.28
C GLY A 318 13.44 33.38 -27.71
N VAL A 319 13.76 32.33 -26.95
CA VAL A 319 12.87 31.71 -25.98
C VAL A 319 13.46 32.00 -24.61
N SER A 320 12.78 32.86 -23.88
CA SER A 320 13.09 33.26 -22.51
C SER A 320 12.90 32.08 -21.57
N THR A 321 13.95 31.72 -20.85
CA THR A 321 13.93 30.83 -19.70
C THR A 321 13.20 31.50 -18.53
N LEU A 322 11.99 31.04 -18.25
CA LEU A 322 11.23 31.35 -17.04
C LEU A 322 11.73 30.50 -15.86
N GLY A 323 11.96 31.16 -14.73
CA GLY A 323 12.37 30.55 -13.47
C GLY A 323 11.24 29.79 -12.76
N PRO A 324 11.56 29.06 -11.67
CA PRO A 324 10.61 28.21 -10.98
C PRO A 324 9.85 29.02 -9.93
N GLY A 325 8.54 29.13 -10.11
CA GLY A 325 7.65 29.72 -9.11
C GLY A 325 6.31 30.08 -9.72
N GLU A 326 5.33 29.18 -9.57
CA GLU A 326 3.93 29.45 -9.20
C GLU A 326 3.02 28.31 -9.68
N PHE A 327 2.49 27.60 -8.69
CA PHE A 327 1.42 26.62 -8.82
C PHE A 327 0.12 27.42 -8.92
N VAL A 328 -0.43 27.56 -10.14
CA VAL A 328 -1.77 28.13 -10.35
C VAL A 328 -2.72 27.00 -10.72
N LEU A 329 -3.67 26.76 -9.81
CA LEU A 329 -4.91 26.03 -10.07
C LEU A 329 -5.64 26.70 -11.23
N SER A 330 -5.76 26.02 -12.37
CA SER A 330 -6.68 26.43 -13.42
C SER A 330 -7.88 25.50 -13.44
N VAL A 331 -9.01 26.11 -13.08
CA VAL A 331 -10.36 25.60 -13.09
C VAL A 331 -10.76 25.22 -14.51
N LEU A 332 -11.31 24.01 -14.66
CA LEU A 332 -11.98 23.54 -15.88
C LEU A 332 -13.20 24.43 -16.15
N ASN A 333 -13.08 25.29 -17.17
CA ASN A 333 -14.22 25.92 -17.80
C ASN A 333 -14.55 25.15 -19.09
N THR A 334 -15.78 24.68 -19.15
CA THR A 334 -16.45 24.00 -20.26
C THR A 334 -16.88 24.99 -21.33
N ASP A 335 -16.60 24.67 -22.59
CA ASP A 335 -17.30 25.04 -23.84
C ASP A 335 -16.39 24.52 -24.99
N GLY A 336 -16.81 23.93 -26.10
CA GLY A 336 -18.10 23.71 -26.72
C GLY A 336 -17.83 23.49 -28.22
N SER A 337 -18.37 22.41 -28.78
CA SER A 337 -18.76 22.23 -30.19
C SER A 337 -17.73 21.80 -31.28
N PRO A 338 -18.23 21.17 -32.38
CA PRO A 338 -17.58 20.05 -33.05
C PRO A 338 -17.06 20.37 -34.46
N SER A 339 -16.11 19.57 -34.95
CA SER A 339 -15.78 19.53 -36.38
C SER A 339 -15.55 18.09 -36.85
N SER A 340 -16.48 17.66 -37.69
CA SER A 340 -16.44 16.52 -38.60
C SER A 340 -15.25 16.56 -39.56
N SER A 341 -14.55 15.43 -39.72
CA SER A 341 -13.82 15.13 -40.96
C SER A 341 -13.65 13.62 -41.11
N THR A 342 -14.56 13.05 -41.90
CA THR A 342 -14.43 11.83 -42.69
C THR A 342 -13.04 11.66 -43.32
N ARG A 343 -12.41 10.49 -43.13
CA ARG A 343 -11.58 9.89 -44.19
C ARG A 343 -11.62 8.36 -44.12
N SER A 344 -12.29 7.82 -45.12
CA SER A 344 -12.29 6.42 -45.55
C SER A 344 -10.89 6.01 -46.01
N GLY A 345 -10.53 4.75 -45.80
CA GLY A 345 -9.26 4.18 -46.22
C GLY A 345 -9.15 2.71 -45.83
N ASP A 346 -9.77 1.87 -46.65
CA ASP A 346 -9.58 0.42 -46.70
C ASP A 346 -8.10 0.02 -46.68
N HIS A 347 -7.76 -0.97 -45.86
CA HIS A 347 -6.78 -1.97 -46.28
C HIS A 347 -7.08 -3.31 -45.61
N SER A 348 -7.58 -4.22 -46.45
CA SER A 348 -7.69 -5.65 -46.24
C SER A 348 -6.35 -6.31 -46.58
N GLU A 349 -5.80 -7.11 -45.67
CA GLU A 349 -4.86 -8.23 -45.92
C GLU A 349 -4.62 -8.90 -44.55
N SER A 350 -5.32 -9.97 -44.18
CA SER A 350 -5.06 -11.36 -44.55
C SER A 350 -3.61 -11.80 -44.31
N LEU A 351 -3.28 -12.30 -43.13
CA LEU A 351 -2.26 -13.34 -43.01
C LEU A 351 -2.57 -14.36 -41.89
N LYS A 352 -2.73 -15.60 -42.35
CA LYS A 352 -2.73 -16.85 -41.61
C LYS A 352 -1.34 -17.10 -41.01
N MET A 353 -1.27 -17.68 -39.80
CA MET A 353 -0.33 -18.74 -39.41
C MET A 353 -0.56 -19.08 -37.94
N GLU A 354 -1.20 -20.22 -37.68
CA GLU A 354 -0.55 -21.49 -37.29
C GLU A 354 -0.33 -21.62 -35.78
N THR A 355 -1.26 -22.36 -35.21
CA THR A 355 -1.11 -23.41 -34.19
C THR A 355 0.32 -23.99 -34.13
N GLN A 356 0.97 -23.91 -32.98
CA GLN A 356 1.85 -25.00 -32.55
C GLN A 356 1.82 -25.18 -31.03
N ILE A 357 1.60 -26.45 -30.70
CA ILE A 357 1.53 -27.13 -29.42
C ILE A 357 2.89 -27.03 -28.69
N ALA A 358 2.84 -26.73 -27.39
CA ALA A 358 3.66 -27.35 -26.34
C ALA A 358 3.04 -27.06 -24.97
#